data_AF-A0A1S5Y063-F1
#
_entry.id   AF-A0A1S5Y063-F1
#
_cell.length_a   1.000
_cell.length_b   1.000
_cell.length_c   1.000
_cell.angle_alpha   90.00
_cell.angle_beta   90.00
_cell.angle_gamma   90.00
#
_symmetry.space_group_name_H-M   'P 1'
#
loop_
_entity.id
_entity.type
_entity.pdbx_description
1 polymer ?
#
loop_
_entity_poly.entity_id
_entity_poly.type
_entity_poly.pdbx_seq_one_letter_code
_entity_poly.pdbx_strand_id
1 'polypeptide(L)' 'MTALEILDQLRRHGVRVRASGSQLIAAPSRALTYELRGLIRENKATLLAVLPRR' A
#
# COMPACT_ATOMS: atom_id res chain seq x y z
N MET A 1 9.40 10.17 -0.92
CA MET A 1 8.15 9.79 -1.61
C MET A 1 6.97 10.12 -0.72
N THR A 2 5.89 10.66 -1.29
CA THR A 2 4.62 10.90 -0.61
C THR A 2 3.75 9.64 -0.63
N ALA A 3 2.75 9.55 0.27
CA ALA A 3 1.83 8.42 0.27
C ALA A 3 1.06 8.27 -1.04
N LEU A 4 0.74 9.39 -1.71
CA LEU A 4 0.03 9.40 -2.99
C LEU A 4 0.89 8.82 -4.11
N GLU A 5 2.19 9.13 -4.15
CA GLU A 5 3.14 8.56 -5.11
C GLU A 5 3.25 7.04 -4.95
N ILE A 6 3.32 6.57 -3.69
CA ILE A 6 3.39 5.13 -3.40
C ILE A 6 2.10 4.43 -3.83
N LEU A 7 0.94 5.00 -3.52
CA LEU A 7 -0.34 4.45 -3.94
C LEU A 7 -0.49 4.43 -5.47
N ASP A 8 -0.01 5.45 -6.17
CA ASP A 8 -0.01 5.47 -7.63
C ASP A 8 0.93 4.41 -8.22
N GLN A 9 2.13 4.26 -7.66
CA GLN A 9 3.06 3.21 -8.07
C GLN A 9 2.44 1.81 -7.88
N LEU A 10 1.88 1.52 -6.71
CA LEU A 10 1.19 0.26 -6.45
C LEU A 10 0.04 0.03 -7.46
N ARG A 11 -0.74 1.08 -7.74
CA ARG A 11 -1.83 1.04 -8.72
C ARG A 11 -1.34 0.73 -10.13
N ARG A 12 -0.20 1.29 -10.56
CA ARG A 12 0.43 0.99 -11.87
C ARG A 12 0.84 -0.48 -11.99
N HIS A 13 1.24 -1.09 -10.87
CA HIS A 13 1.50 -2.53 -10.80
C HIS A 13 0.24 -3.39 -10.57
N GLY A 14 -0.96 -2.79 -10.64
CA GLY A 14 -2.22 -3.48 -10.46
C GLY A 14 -2.54 -3.83 -8.99
N VAL A 15 -1.80 -3.28 -8.03
CA VAL A 15 -1.99 -3.48 -6.59
C VAL A 15 -2.81 -2.33 -6.01
N ARG A 16 -3.90 -2.66 -5.32
CA ARG A 16 -4.68 -1.73 -4.50
C ARG A 16 -4.39 -1.99 -3.04
N VAL A 17 -4.23 -0.92 -2.25
CA VAL A 17 -4.04 -1.00 -0.81
C VAL A 17 -5.17 -0.30 -0.09
N ARG A 18 -5.68 -0.92 0.98
CA ARG A 18 -6.67 -0.35 1.89
C ARG A 18 -6.19 -0.51 3.33
N ALA A 19 -6.59 0.43 4.20
CA ALA A 19 -6.41 0.29 5.63
C ALA A 19 -7.57 -0.52 6.23
N SER A 20 -7.24 -1.39 7.19
CA SER A 20 -8.18 -2.15 8.02
C SER A 20 -7.68 -2.06 9.46
N GLY A 21 -8.23 -1.11 10.22
CA GLY A 21 -7.65 -0.72 11.51
C GLY A 21 -6.17 -0.31 11.39
N SER A 22 -5.28 -1.05 12.05
CA SER A 22 -3.81 -0.83 12.03
C SER A 22 -3.07 -1.63 10.96
N GLN A 23 -3.81 -2.36 10.12
CA GLN A 23 -3.26 -3.23 9.08
C GLN A 23 -3.48 -2.63 7.69
N LEU A 24 -2.55 -2.93 6.79
CA LEU A 24 -2.69 -2.63 5.36
C LEU A 24 -3.00 -3.93 4.62
N ILE A 25 -4.10 -3.93 3.88
CA ILE A 25 -4.51 -5.04 3.03
C ILE A 25 -4.20 -4.65 1.59
N ALA A 26 -3.34 -5.42 0.93
CA ALA A 26 -2.98 -5.24 -0.46
C ALA A 26 -3.57 -6.35 -1.33
N ALA A 27 -4.18 -6.00 -2.46
CA ALA A 27 -4.80 -6.95 -3.38
C ALA A 27 -4.60 -6.54 -4.85
N PRO A 28 -4.47 -7.50 -5.79
CA PRO A 28 -4.42 -8.94 -5.56
C PRO A 28 -3.02 -9.39 -5.07
N SER A 29 -2.98 -10.44 -4.23
CA SER A 29 -1.73 -10.95 -3.65
C SER A 29 -0.72 -11.44 -4.69
N ARG A 30 -1.19 -11.95 -5.83
CA ARG A 30 -0.36 -12.39 -6.97
C ARG A 30 0.47 -11.27 -7.59
N ALA A 31 0.04 -10.01 -7.48
CA ALA A 31 0.77 -8.85 -7.99
C ALA A 31 1.76 -8.29 -6.94
N LEU A 32 1.81 -8.87 -5.73
CA LEU A 32 2.61 -8.38 -4.62
C LEU A 32 4.04 -8.98 -4.64
N THR A 33 4.89 -8.39 -5.47
CA THR A 33 6.33 -8.73 -5.52
C THR A 33 7.03 -8.45 -4.18
N TYR A 34 8.25 -8.97 -4.01
CA TYR A 34 9.05 -8.70 -2.83
C TYR A 34 9.35 -7.20 -2.66
N GLU A 35 9.65 -6.51 -3.76
CA GLU A 35 9.90 -5.07 -3.80
C GLU A 35 8.68 -4.27 -3.37
N LEU A 36 7.49 -4.57 -3.91
CA LEU A 36 6.25 -3.88 -3.53
C LEU A 36 5.87 -4.14 -2.07
N ARG A 37 6.18 -5.34 -1.55
CA ARG A 37 6.04 -5.63 -0.12
C ARG A 37 6.98 -4.79 0.74
N GLY A 38 8.24 -4.65 0.32
CA GLY A 38 9.21 -3.76 0.98
C GLY A 38 8.70 -2.33 1.01
N LEU A 39 8.28 -1.81 -0.15
CA LEU A 39 7.75 -0.46 -0.29
C LEU A 39 6.54 -0.18 0.64
N ILE A 40 5.58 -1.11 0.69
CA ILE A 40 4.40 -1.00 1.58
C ILE A 40 4.84 -1.04 3.05
N ARG A 41 5.79 -1.90 3.41
CA ARG A 41 6.25 -2.08 4.80
C ARG A 41 7.00 -0.86 5.31
N GLU A 42 7.94 -0.34 4.52
CA GLU A 42 8.74 0.85 4.84
C GLU A 42 7.85 2.09 5.02
N ASN A 43 6.78 2.19 4.24
CA ASN A 43 5.89 3.35 4.24
C ASN A 43 4.57 3.10 4.96
N LYS A 44 4.49 2.06 5.81
CA LYS A 44 3.24 1.63 6.46
C LYS A 44 2.56 2.77 7.23
N ALA A 45 3.31 3.53 8.02
CA ALA A 45 2.77 4.62 8.83
C ALA A 45 2.18 5.73 7.94
N THR A 46 2.90 6.13 6.90
CA THR A 46 2.49 7.14 5.93
C THR A 46 1.22 6.72 5.17
N LEU A 47 1.14 5.45 4.76
CA LEU A 47 -0.03 4.89 4.08
C LEU A 47 -1.26 4.82 5.00
N LEU A 48 -1.09 4.43 6.26
CA LEU A 48 -2.17 4.41 7.25
C LEU A 48 -2.68 5.80 7.62
N ALA A 49 -1.86 6.84 7.47
CA ALA A 49 -2.26 8.22 7.74
C ALA A 49 -3.20 8.79 6.66
N VAL A 50 -3.06 8.35 5.40
CA VAL A 50 -3.86 8.86 4.27
C VAL A 50 -5.02 7.97 3.87
N LEU A 51 -4.94 6.66 4.13
CA LEU A 51 -5.99 5.73 3.75
C LEU A 51 -7.16 5.82 4.73
N PRO A 52 -8.41 5.82 4.23
CA PRO A 52 -9.59 5.84 5.10
C PRO A 52 -9.61 4.58 5.96
N ARG A 53 -9.75 4.76 7.28
CA ARG A 53 -9.93 3.65 8.22
C ARG A 53 -11.33 3.09 8.03
N ARG A 54 -11.41 1.91 7.42
CA ARG A 54 -12.62 1.09 7.37
C ARG A 54 -12.52 -0.05 8.38
#